data_AF-A0A0G1QCI0-F1
#
_entry.id   AF-A0A0G1QCI0-F1
#
_cell.length_a   1.000
_cell.length_b   1.000
_cell.length_c   1.000
_cell.angle_alpha   90.00
_cell.angle_beta   90.00
_cell.angle_gamma   90.00
#
_symmetry.space_group_name_H-M   'P 1'
#
loop_
_entity.id
_entity.type
_entity.pdbx_description
1 polymer ?
#
loop_
_entity_poly.entity_id
_entity_poly.type
_entity_poly.pdbx_seq_one_letter_code
_entity_poly.pdbx_strand_id
1 'polypeptide(L)'
;MELFLLLLVPLFLALAGFLYSAYRQDSRYAINIKEFLVLVGVVSIVIVLGYFAARMTSMRDREIWNGRIVEKERQWTSCSHSYPCNPYPCNCDKDGCDICWNTCYEHGNDWNWVLQTSNSETIYIHRVDSQGAHEPPRFTRAKISDPSALTHGYENYIKANPWSLLRRHGLTEKFKEIIPEYPLEVRDYHFIDRFLSVKVPVKDIEAWNNDLTELNAELGKKKEVNIIFIAVPTPDSSYIHALEEAWLGGKKNDFVVVFGVTEYPKIDWVRVMSWTRVEELKIALRDELQNIGTLEKRQEIIAKTAELVDRQFVRTRMREFEYLAAGLRPPLWAMVTLFILGIGLSVGLTIYFWKNDPFGTR
;
A
#
# COMPACT_ATOMS: atom_id res chain seq x y z
N MET A 1 4.29 24.71 10.75
CA MET A 1 4.94 25.64 9.79
C MET A 1 4.45 25.39 8.36
N GLU A 2 4.50 24.15 7.85
CA GLU A 2 4.08 23.82 6.47
C GLU A 2 2.60 24.12 6.17
N LEU A 3 1.68 23.73 7.07
CA LEU A 3 0.25 24.04 6.92
C LEU A 3 -0.01 25.55 6.81
N PHE A 4 0.73 26.36 7.57
CA PHE A 4 0.61 27.81 7.52
C PHE A 4 1.04 28.37 6.15
N LEU A 5 2.13 27.84 5.58
CA LEU A 5 2.59 28.23 4.24
C LEU A 5 1.58 27.85 3.16
N LEU A 6 0.91 26.68 3.29
CA LEU A 6 -0.14 26.25 2.37
C LEU A 6 -1.37 27.18 2.40
N LEU A 7 -1.69 27.76 3.56
CA LEU A 7 -2.81 28.69 3.72
C LEU A 7 -2.46 30.12 3.29
N LEU A 8 -1.21 30.55 3.46
CA LEU A 8 -0.80 31.94 3.30
C LEU A 8 -1.09 32.50 1.90
N VAL A 9 -0.71 31.80 0.84
CA VAL A 9 -0.88 32.28 -0.55
C VAL A 9 -2.35 32.30 -0.98
N PRO A 10 -3.14 31.21 -0.81
CA PRO A 10 -4.57 31.24 -1.12
C PRO A 10 -5.33 32.33 -0.35
N LEU A 11 -5.06 32.49 0.95
CA LEU A 11 -5.73 33.52 1.76
C LEU A 11 -5.31 34.93 1.38
N PHE A 12 -4.05 35.14 0.97
CA PHE A 12 -3.61 36.42 0.42
C PHE A 12 -4.34 36.75 -0.89
N LEU A 13 -4.51 35.78 -1.78
CA LEU A 13 -5.27 35.97 -3.03
C LEU A 13 -6.74 36.29 -2.76
N ALA A 14 -7.36 35.62 -1.79
CA ALA A 14 -8.70 35.93 -1.33
C ALA A 14 -8.81 37.38 -0.83
N LEU A 15 -7.87 37.80 0.02
CA LEU A 15 -7.82 39.16 0.55
C LEU A 15 -7.58 40.20 -0.56
N ALA A 16 -6.67 39.92 -1.49
CA ALA A 16 -6.40 40.79 -2.63
C ALA A 16 -7.64 40.93 -3.53
N GLY A 17 -8.38 39.84 -3.79
CA GLY A 17 -9.63 39.86 -4.53
C GLY A 17 -10.72 40.69 -3.84
N PHE A 18 -10.83 40.55 -2.51
CA PHE A 18 -11.73 41.37 -1.68
C PHE A 18 -11.35 42.85 -1.70
N LEU A 19 -10.08 43.19 -1.46
CA LEU A 19 -9.61 44.58 -1.50
C LEU A 19 -9.75 45.21 -2.89
N TYR A 20 -9.49 44.44 -3.95
CA TYR A 20 -9.70 44.89 -5.32
C TYR A 20 -11.19 45.20 -5.59
N SER A 21 -12.10 44.37 -5.08
CA SER A 21 -13.54 44.65 -5.19
C SER A 21 -13.95 45.92 -4.45
N ALA A 22 -13.39 46.16 -3.26
CA ALA A 22 -13.66 47.36 -2.47
C ALA A 22 -13.11 48.63 -3.13
N TYR A 23 -11.93 48.53 -3.77
CA TYR A 23 -11.28 49.67 -4.44
C TYR A 23 -12.00 50.08 -5.73
N ARG A 24 -12.50 49.14 -6.54
CA ARG A 24 -13.04 49.43 -7.87
C ARG A 24 -14.43 50.09 -7.85
N GLN A 25 -15.14 50.07 -6.70
CA GLN A 25 -16.47 50.70 -6.47
C GLN A 25 -17.57 50.41 -7.53
N ASP A 26 -17.37 49.44 -8.42
CA ASP A 26 -18.37 48.99 -9.40
C ASP A 26 -19.23 47.89 -8.77
N SER A 27 -20.55 48.09 -8.72
CA SER A 27 -21.55 47.15 -8.20
C SER A 27 -21.44 45.73 -8.78
N ARG A 28 -20.83 45.58 -9.95
CA ARG A 28 -20.64 44.29 -10.63
C ARG A 28 -19.56 43.39 -10.01
N TYR A 29 -18.71 43.91 -9.12
CA TYR A 29 -17.59 43.14 -8.55
C TYR A 29 -17.56 43.13 -7.01
N ALA A 30 -18.58 43.65 -6.33
CA ALA A 30 -18.55 43.89 -4.88
C ALA A 30 -18.66 42.61 -4.02
N ILE A 31 -17.55 42.13 -3.45
CA ILE A 31 -17.59 40.99 -2.51
C ILE A 31 -18.00 41.49 -1.12
N ASN A 32 -19.05 40.91 -0.54
CA ASN A 32 -19.47 41.22 0.82
C ASN A 32 -18.56 40.51 1.85
N ILE A 33 -18.48 41.05 3.08
CA ILE A 33 -17.80 40.42 4.22
C ILE A 33 -18.29 38.98 4.43
N LYS A 34 -19.59 38.71 4.25
CA LYS A 34 -20.13 37.34 4.36
C LYS A 34 -19.54 36.40 3.31
N GLU A 35 -19.46 36.84 2.05
CA GLU A 35 -18.88 36.07 0.95
C GLU A 35 -17.39 35.85 1.13
N PHE A 36 -16.67 36.88 1.60
CA PHE A 36 -15.26 36.77 1.94
C PHE A 36 -15.01 35.75 3.06
N LEU A 37 -15.81 35.77 4.12
CA LEU A 37 -15.72 34.80 5.22
C LEU A 37 -16.02 33.37 4.74
N VAL A 38 -17.02 33.19 3.87
CA VAL A 38 -17.30 31.89 3.26
C VAL A 38 -16.13 31.43 2.40
N LEU A 39 -15.54 32.31 1.58
CA LEU A 39 -14.38 31.99 0.76
C LEU A 39 -13.21 31.51 1.62
N VAL A 40 -12.81 32.31 2.62
CA VAL A 40 -11.74 31.99 3.56
C VAL A 40 -12.02 30.69 4.30
N GLY A 41 -13.26 30.50 4.76
CA GLY A 41 -13.71 29.30 5.45
C GLY A 41 -13.57 28.04 4.58
N VAL A 42 -14.12 28.06 3.36
CA VAL A 42 -14.08 26.93 2.43
C VAL A 42 -12.63 26.58 2.06
N VAL A 43 -11.82 27.57 1.69
CA VAL A 43 -10.40 27.34 1.34
C VAL A 43 -9.63 26.76 2.52
N SER A 44 -9.84 27.29 3.73
CA SER A 44 -9.17 26.80 4.94
C SER A 44 -9.60 25.38 5.30
N ILE A 45 -10.90 25.07 5.24
CA ILE A 45 -11.42 23.72 5.53
C ILE A 45 -10.84 22.71 4.55
N VAL A 46 -10.84 23.00 3.25
CA VAL A 46 -10.33 22.07 2.24
C VAL A 46 -8.83 21.83 2.42
N ILE A 47 -8.03 22.88 2.67
CA ILE A 47 -6.58 22.74 2.88
C ILE A 47 -6.28 21.98 4.18
N VAL A 48 -6.98 22.28 5.28
CA VAL A 48 -6.76 21.60 6.57
C VAL A 48 -7.17 20.13 6.48
N LEU A 49 -8.37 19.83 5.98
CA LEU A 49 -8.84 18.45 5.81
C LEU A 49 -7.93 17.68 4.85
N GLY A 50 -7.56 18.30 3.73
CA GLY A 50 -6.63 17.73 2.76
C GLY A 50 -5.25 17.45 3.34
N TYR A 51 -4.72 18.34 4.18
CA TYR A 51 -3.43 18.17 4.87
C TYR A 51 -3.45 16.95 5.81
N PHE A 52 -4.49 16.83 6.63
CA PHE A 52 -4.63 15.67 7.53
C PHE A 52 -4.90 14.38 6.76
N ALA A 53 -5.70 14.42 5.70
CA ALA A 53 -5.91 13.26 4.82
C ALA A 53 -4.61 12.80 4.15
N ALA A 54 -3.81 13.74 3.61
CA ALA A 54 -2.52 13.44 3.01
C ALA A 54 -1.49 12.90 4.01
N ARG A 55 -1.55 13.36 5.27
CA ARG A 55 -0.75 12.78 6.36
C ARG A 55 -1.15 11.33 6.65
N MET A 56 -2.46 11.04 6.67
CA MET A 56 -2.96 9.68 6.87
C MET A 56 -2.60 8.73 5.73
N THR A 57 -2.63 9.19 4.48
CA THR A 57 -2.22 8.36 3.34
C THR A 57 -0.73 8.05 3.35
N SER A 58 0.13 8.96 3.80
CA SER A 58 1.56 8.71 3.98
C SER A 58 1.87 7.58 4.98
N MET A 59 0.99 7.34 5.95
CA MET A 59 1.15 6.25 6.91
C MET A 59 0.79 4.88 6.34
N ARG A 60 0.10 4.80 5.20
CA ARG A 60 -0.33 3.50 4.67
C ARG A 60 0.83 2.75 4.03
N ASP A 61 0.95 1.49 4.39
CA ASP A 61 1.86 0.54 3.78
C ASP A 61 1.21 -0.85 3.67
N ARG A 62 1.88 -1.74 2.95
CA ARG A 62 1.38 -3.09 2.67
C ARG A 62 2.35 -4.14 3.19
N GLU A 63 1.82 -5.19 3.80
CA GLU A 63 2.54 -6.39 4.26
C GLU A 63 1.97 -7.62 3.56
N ILE A 64 2.70 -8.73 3.57
CA ILE A 64 2.22 -10.01 3.03
C ILE A 64 1.85 -10.93 4.19
N TRP A 65 0.63 -11.47 4.16
CA TRP A 65 0.18 -12.51 5.07
C TRP A 65 0.13 -13.84 4.35
N ASN A 66 0.73 -14.84 5.00
CA ASN A 66 0.90 -16.16 4.44
C ASN A 66 0.02 -17.17 5.20
N GLY A 67 -0.55 -18.11 4.46
CA GLY A 67 -1.45 -19.12 4.99
C GLY A 67 -1.62 -20.28 4.02
N ARG A 68 -2.74 -20.98 4.14
CA ARG A 68 -3.16 -22.06 3.24
C ARG A 68 -4.62 -21.91 2.86
N ILE A 69 -4.99 -22.37 1.69
CA ILE A 69 -6.41 -22.50 1.30
C ILE A 69 -7.06 -23.54 2.21
N VAL A 70 -8.16 -23.17 2.87
CA VAL A 70 -8.94 -24.05 3.75
C VAL A 70 -10.27 -24.46 3.15
N GLU A 71 -10.86 -23.60 2.32
CA GLU A 71 -12.19 -23.81 1.76
C GLU A 71 -12.31 -23.18 0.37
N LYS A 72 -13.20 -23.76 -0.42
CA LYS A 72 -13.52 -23.35 -1.78
C LYS A 72 -15.03 -23.17 -1.87
N GLU A 73 -15.49 -21.97 -2.17
CA GLU A 73 -16.92 -21.63 -2.18
C GLU A 73 -17.31 -20.93 -3.48
N ARG A 74 -18.53 -21.20 -3.94
CA ARG A 74 -19.21 -20.41 -4.97
C ARG A 74 -20.28 -19.55 -4.31
N GLN A 75 -20.03 -18.26 -4.20
CA GLN A 75 -20.88 -17.32 -3.49
C GLN A 75 -21.86 -16.61 -4.44
N TRP A 76 -23.12 -16.52 -4.05
CA TRP A 76 -24.13 -15.74 -4.75
C TRP A 76 -23.95 -14.24 -4.48
N THR A 77 -24.08 -13.40 -5.51
CA THR A 77 -24.16 -11.94 -5.34
C THR A 77 -25.20 -11.33 -6.27
N SER A 78 -25.73 -10.16 -5.89
CA SER A 78 -26.60 -9.39 -6.79
C SER A 78 -25.87 -9.05 -8.08
N CYS A 79 -26.59 -9.10 -9.20
CA CYS A 79 -26.05 -8.80 -10.52
C CYS A 79 -25.40 -7.40 -10.57
N SER A 80 -24.16 -7.32 -11.05
CA SER A 80 -23.46 -6.05 -11.29
C SER A 80 -23.75 -5.43 -12.65
N HIS A 81 -24.51 -6.12 -13.51
CA HIS A 81 -24.77 -5.74 -14.90
C HIS A 81 -26.19 -5.20 -15.04
N SER A 82 -26.34 -3.90 -14.84
CA SER A 82 -27.63 -3.22 -14.95
C SER A 82 -27.74 -2.37 -16.21
N TYR A 83 -28.93 -2.29 -16.78
CA TYR A 83 -29.26 -1.44 -17.92
C TYR A 83 -30.60 -0.72 -17.72
N PRO A 84 -30.78 0.49 -18.30
CA PRO A 84 -32.05 1.20 -18.24
C PRO A 84 -33.12 0.47 -19.06
N CYS A 85 -34.30 0.26 -18.48
CA CYS A 85 -35.42 -0.44 -19.11
C CYS A 85 -36.76 0.22 -18.74
N ASN A 86 -37.82 -0.19 -19.44
CA ASN A 86 -39.20 0.23 -19.15
C ASN A 86 -39.34 1.76 -19.00
N PRO A 87 -39.24 2.53 -20.08
CA PRO A 87 -39.40 3.98 -20.00
C PRO A 87 -40.81 4.34 -19.57
N TYR A 88 -40.94 5.28 -18.64
CA TYR A 88 -42.23 5.83 -18.20
C TYR A 88 -42.14 7.34 -17.96
N PRO A 89 -43.24 8.07 -18.17
CA PRO A 89 -43.28 9.49 -17.89
C PRO A 89 -43.16 9.72 -16.38
N CYS A 90 -42.27 10.64 -15.99
CA CYS A 90 -42.05 11.09 -14.63
C CYS A 90 -41.89 12.62 -14.60
N ASN A 91 -41.95 13.22 -13.42
CA ASN A 91 -41.75 14.67 -13.22
C ASN A 91 -42.56 15.52 -14.21
N CYS A 92 -43.86 15.25 -14.30
CA CYS A 92 -44.76 15.99 -15.19
C CYS A 92 -45.10 17.37 -14.64
N ASP A 93 -44.83 18.40 -15.42
CA ASP A 93 -45.22 19.79 -15.18
C ASP A 93 -46.08 20.33 -16.33
N LYS A 94 -46.46 21.62 -16.26
CA LYS A 94 -47.33 22.27 -17.25
C LYS A 94 -46.75 22.30 -18.67
N ASP A 95 -45.44 22.13 -18.81
CA ASP A 95 -44.70 22.17 -20.07
C ASP A 95 -44.36 20.78 -20.64
N GLY A 96 -44.68 19.69 -19.93
CA GLY A 96 -44.42 18.30 -20.38
C GLY A 96 -43.97 17.36 -19.26
N CYS A 97 -43.66 16.12 -19.60
CA CYS A 97 -43.13 15.09 -18.70
C CYS A 97 -41.74 14.64 -19.16
N ASP A 98 -40.84 14.40 -18.20
CA ASP A 98 -39.57 13.71 -18.44
C ASP A 98 -39.81 12.21 -18.65
N ILE A 99 -38.87 11.54 -19.33
CA ILE A 99 -38.88 10.07 -19.46
C ILE A 99 -37.88 9.49 -18.46
N CYS A 100 -38.39 8.85 -17.41
CA CYS A 100 -37.60 8.07 -16.47
C CYS A 100 -37.46 6.61 -16.92
N TRP A 101 -36.42 5.95 -16.40
CA TRP A 101 -36.11 4.55 -16.70
C TRP A 101 -35.97 3.76 -15.41
N ASN A 102 -36.41 2.50 -15.43
CA ASN A 102 -36.11 1.55 -14.37
C ASN A 102 -34.72 0.93 -14.57
N THR A 103 -34.09 0.49 -13.49
CA THR A 103 -32.86 -0.30 -13.54
C THR A 103 -33.23 -1.77 -13.66
N CYS A 104 -33.04 -2.36 -14.84
CA CYS A 104 -33.10 -3.80 -15.04
C CYS A 104 -31.71 -4.42 -14.94
N TYR A 105 -31.65 -5.73 -14.72
CA TYR A 105 -30.41 -6.49 -14.68
C TYR A 105 -30.41 -7.53 -15.80
N GLU A 106 -29.25 -7.77 -16.40
CA GLU A 106 -29.10 -8.73 -17.51
C GLU A 106 -29.46 -10.17 -17.10
N HIS A 107 -29.27 -10.49 -15.81
CA HIS A 107 -29.60 -11.77 -15.21
C HIS A 107 -29.93 -11.60 -13.73
N GLY A 108 -30.50 -12.64 -13.12
CA GLY A 108 -31.01 -12.56 -11.74
C GLY A 108 -29.92 -12.48 -10.66
N ASN A 109 -28.70 -12.93 -10.97
CA ASN A 109 -27.59 -12.94 -10.03
C ASN A 109 -26.26 -13.19 -10.72
N ASP A 110 -25.21 -12.80 -10.03
CA ASP A 110 -23.83 -13.18 -10.32
C ASP A 110 -23.32 -14.25 -9.34
N TRP A 111 -22.25 -14.92 -9.71
CA TRP A 111 -21.52 -15.88 -8.89
C TRP A 111 -20.06 -15.45 -8.74
N ASN A 112 -19.58 -15.44 -7.50
CA ASN A 112 -18.19 -15.24 -7.16
C ASN A 112 -17.54 -16.57 -6.80
N TRP A 113 -16.34 -16.81 -7.31
CA TRP A 113 -15.55 -18.00 -7.00
C TRP A 113 -14.51 -17.60 -5.96
N VAL A 114 -14.64 -18.16 -4.77
CA VAL A 114 -13.99 -17.65 -3.56
C VAL A 114 -13.16 -18.76 -2.90
N LEU A 115 -11.91 -18.45 -2.58
CA LEU A 115 -11.04 -19.31 -1.78
C LEU A 115 -10.87 -18.68 -0.40
N GLN A 116 -11.22 -19.40 0.65
CA GLN A 116 -10.95 -18.95 2.03
C GLN A 116 -9.60 -19.49 2.47
N THR A 117 -8.86 -18.69 3.21
CA THR A 117 -7.52 -19.04 3.68
C THR A 117 -7.46 -19.19 5.20
N SER A 118 -6.42 -19.86 5.69
CA SER A 118 -6.24 -20.20 7.10
C SER A 118 -5.97 -19.01 8.02
N ASN A 119 -5.71 -17.83 7.45
CA ASN A 119 -5.63 -16.54 8.12
C ASN A 119 -6.95 -15.73 8.05
N SER A 120 -8.08 -16.37 7.71
CA SER A 120 -9.41 -15.74 7.58
C SER A 120 -9.48 -14.66 6.50
N GLU A 121 -8.64 -14.77 5.47
CA GLU A 121 -8.69 -13.88 4.31
C GLU A 121 -9.43 -14.57 3.15
N THR A 122 -9.87 -13.75 2.20
CA THR A 122 -10.71 -14.19 1.09
C THR A 122 -10.08 -13.84 -0.25
N ILE A 123 -9.83 -14.85 -1.08
CA ILE A 123 -9.30 -14.68 -2.44
C ILE A 123 -10.46 -14.80 -3.43
N TYR A 124 -10.71 -13.71 -4.18
CA TYR A 124 -11.70 -13.71 -5.26
C TYR A 124 -11.02 -14.08 -6.58
N ILE A 125 -11.47 -15.16 -7.21
CA ILE A 125 -11.00 -15.58 -8.53
C ILE A 125 -11.84 -14.87 -9.59
N HIS A 126 -11.18 -14.27 -10.59
CA HIS A 126 -11.89 -13.60 -11.67
C HIS A 126 -12.79 -14.58 -12.44
N ARG A 127 -14.00 -14.11 -12.74
CA ARG A 127 -15.00 -14.85 -13.51
C ARG A 127 -14.54 -15.02 -14.96
N VAL A 128 -14.97 -16.11 -15.60
CA VAL A 128 -14.71 -16.37 -17.03
C VAL A 128 -15.85 -15.89 -17.92
N ASP A 129 -17.03 -15.67 -17.35
CA ASP A 129 -18.20 -15.08 -17.99
C ASP A 129 -18.76 -13.95 -17.10
N SER A 130 -19.58 -13.06 -17.67
CA SER A 130 -20.12 -11.90 -16.95
C SER A 130 -20.88 -12.32 -15.68
N GLN A 131 -21.67 -13.38 -15.78
CA GLN A 131 -22.45 -13.92 -14.66
C GLN A 131 -21.57 -14.69 -13.64
N GLY A 132 -20.44 -15.24 -14.06
CA GLY A 132 -19.64 -16.18 -13.27
C GLY A 132 -20.26 -17.56 -13.14
N ALA A 133 -21.21 -17.91 -14.02
CA ALA A 133 -21.92 -19.18 -13.97
C ALA A 133 -20.99 -20.39 -14.19
N HIS A 134 -19.93 -20.22 -14.99
CA HIS A 134 -18.94 -21.25 -15.25
C HIS A 134 -17.77 -21.15 -14.27
N GLU A 135 -17.33 -22.32 -13.80
CA GLU A 135 -16.17 -22.42 -12.93
C GLU A 135 -14.89 -21.99 -13.66
N PRO A 136 -14.15 -21.00 -13.13
CA PRO A 136 -12.87 -20.63 -13.70
C PRO A 136 -11.89 -21.81 -13.59
N PRO A 137 -11.14 -22.16 -14.64
CA PRO A 137 -10.14 -23.24 -14.58
C PRO A 137 -9.10 -23.07 -13.46
N ARG A 138 -8.86 -21.82 -13.04
CA ARG A 138 -7.99 -21.48 -11.90
C ARG A 138 -8.58 -21.94 -10.56
N PHE A 139 -9.88 -21.78 -10.36
CA PHE A 139 -10.56 -22.30 -9.18
C PHE A 139 -10.47 -23.82 -9.15
N THR A 140 -10.64 -24.50 -10.28
CA THR A 140 -10.48 -25.96 -10.37
C THR A 140 -9.06 -26.42 -10.00
N ARG A 141 -8.02 -25.69 -10.44
CA ARG A 141 -6.62 -26.02 -10.14
C ARG A 141 -6.23 -25.84 -8.68
N ALA A 142 -6.78 -24.83 -8.00
CA ALA A 142 -6.50 -24.57 -6.60
C ALA A 142 -6.99 -25.74 -5.72
N LYS A 143 -6.13 -26.26 -4.84
CA LYS A 143 -6.44 -27.34 -3.93
C LYS A 143 -6.50 -26.83 -2.49
N ILE A 144 -7.32 -27.49 -1.69
CA ILE A 144 -7.30 -27.28 -0.25
C ILE A 144 -5.91 -27.66 0.27
N SER A 145 -5.38 -26.87 1.18
CA SER A 145 -4.02 -26.89 1.72
C SER A 145 -2.92 -26.27 0.84
N ASP A 146 -3.23 -25.82 -0.38
CA ASP A 146 -2.24 -25.08 -1.16
C ASP A 146 -1.82 -23.81 -0.39
N PRO A 147 -0.53 -23.44 -0.39
CA PRO A 147 -0.03 -22.19 0.17
C PRO A 147 -0.78 -20.98 -0.37
N SER A 148 -0.92 -19.93 0.43
CA SER A 148 -1.53 -18.67 -0.01
C SER A 148 -0.78 -17.46 0.51
N ALA A 149 -0.71 -16.40 -0.30
CA ALA A 149 -0.07 -15.13 0.03
C ALA A 149 -0.96 -13.96 -0.36
N LEU A 150 -1.31 -13.12 0.62
CA LEU A 150 -2.21 -11.98 0.42
C LEU A 150 -1.62 -10.69 0.95
N THR A 151 -1.95 -9.59 0.29
CA THR A 151 -1.46 -8.27 0.69
C THR A 151 -2.42 -7.63 1.68
N HIS A 152 -1.92 -7.31 2.87
CA HIS A 152 -2.68 -6.68 3.94
C HIS A 152 -2.18 -5.23 4.17
N GLY A 153 -3.10 -4.28 4.38
CA GLY A 153 -2.77 -2.88 4.62
C GLY A 153 -2.50 -2.62 6.10
N TYR A 154 -1.49 -1.81 6.42
CA TYR A 154 -1.22 -1.40 7.79
C TYR A 154 -0.65 0.01 7.88
N GLU A 155 -0.63 0.56 9.09
CA GLU A 155 -0.02 1.86 9.39
C GLU A 155 1.47 1.71 9.69
N ASN A 156 2.30 2.35 8.87
CA ASN A 156 3.75 2.37 8.97
C ASN A 156 4.24 3.79 9.33
N TYR A 157 4.43 4.02 10.62
CA TYR A 157 4.93 5.28 11.17
C TYR A 157 6.41 5.56 10.81
N ILE A 158 7.19 4.52 10.53
CA ILE A 158 8.62 4.62 10.19
C ILE A 158 8.79 5.16 8.77
N LYS A 159 8.03 4.61 7.81
CA LYS A 159 8.00 5.07 6.41
C LYS A 159 7.64 6.55 6.31
N ALA A 160 6.66 6.97 7.11
CA ALA A 160 6.10 8.30 7.05
C ALA A 160 7.01 9.39 7.69
N ASN A 161 8.07 9.00 8.40
CA ASN A 161 9.07 9.93 8.96
C ASN A 161 10.45 9.77 8.27
N PRO A 162 10.76 10.57 7.23
CA PRO A 162 12.06 10.53 6.54
C PRO A 162 13.27 10.82 7.42
N TRP A 163 13.08 11.52 8.54
CA TRP A 163 14.15 11.96 9.44
C TRP A 163 14.28 11.08 10.69
N SER A 164 13.58 9.94 10.72
CA SER A 164 13.72 8.99 11.83
C SER A 164 15.15 8.48 11.92
N LEU A 165 15.70 8.40 13.14
CA LEU A 165 16.99 7.77 13.43
C LEU A 165 17.04 6.29 12.97
N LEU A 166 15.88 5.68 12.74
CA LEU A 166 15.76 4.32 12.24
C LEU A 166 16.06 4.21 10.74
N ARG A 167 16.09 5.32 9.99
CA ARG A 167 16.47 5.32 8.57
C ARG A 167 17.96 5.55 8.45
N ARG A 168 18.65 4.57 7.85
CA ARG A 168 20.05 4.71 7.44
C ARG A 168 20.11 5.47 6.12
N HIS A 169 21.18 6.21 5.90
CA HIS A 169 21.39 6.98 4.67
C HIS A 169 22.78 6.73 4.09
N GLY A 170 22.87 6.66 2.76
CA GLY A 170 24.11 6.87 2.02
C GLY A 170 24.84 5.63 1.52
N LEU A 171 24.28 4.43 1.66
CA LEU A 171 24.88 3.20 1.11
C LEU A 171 24.12 2.63 -0.09
N THR A 172 22.89 3.07 -0.33
CA THR A 172 22.08 2.62 -1.47
C THR A 172 22.77 2.81 -2.81
N GLU A 173 23.38 3.98 -3.06
CA GLU A 173 24.01 4.28 -4.35
C GLU A 173 25.18 3.34 -4.67
N LYS A 174 25.89 2.84 -3.66
CA LYS A 174 27.00 1.88 -3.84
C LYS A 174 26.51 0.53 -4.38
N PHE A 175 25.31 0.11 -4.01
CA PHE A 175 24.78 -1.24 -4.30
C PHE A 175 23.53 -1.25 -5.16
N LYS A 176 23.14 -0.10 -5.72
CA LYS A 176 21.88 0.12 -6.45
C LYS A 176 21.59 -0.93 -7.53
N GLU A 177 22.61 -1.38 -8.26
CA GLU A 177 22.46 -2.37 -9.33
C GLU A 177 22.18 -3.80 -8.84
N ILE A 178 22.42 -4.08 -7.56
CA ILE A 178 22.25 -5.40 -6.95
C ILE A 178 21.23 -5.38 -5.80
N ILE A 179 20.49 -4.28 -5.62
CA ILE A 179 19.34 -4.22 -4.72
C ILE A 179 18.10 -4.66 -5.51
N PRO A 180 17.47 -5.79 -5.14
CA PRO A 180 16.25 -6.22 -5.81
C PRO A 180 15.08 -5.32 -5.43
N GLU A 181 14.08 -5.27 -6.31
CA GLU A 181 12.77 -4.76 -5.95
C GLU A 181 12.15 -5.62 -4.85
N TYR A 182 11.38 -4.98 -3.98
CA TYR A 182 10.68 -5.70 -2.92
C TYR A 182 9.61 -6.63 -3.53
N PRO A 183 9.51 -7.91 -3.13
CA PRO A 183 8.56 -8.86 -3.71
C PRO A 183 7.13 -8.61 -3.20
N LEU A 184 6.43 -7.67 -3.84
CA LEU A 184 5.01 -7.36 -3.60
C LEU A 184 4.07 -8.01 -4.64
N GLU A 185 4.62 -8.56 -5.72
CA GLU A 185 3.82 -9.08 -6.82
C GLU A 185 3.25 -10.46 -6.47
N VAL A 186 1.96 -10.47 -6.14
CA VAL A 186 1.18 -11.71 -5.98
C VAL A 186 0.84 -12.25 -7.36
N ARG A 187 1.50 -13.34 -7.76
CA ARG A 187 1.21 -14.07 -8.99
C ARG A 187 0.13 -15.12 -8.74
N ASP A 188 -0.67 -15.34 -9.77
CA ASP A 188 -1.76 -16.33 -9.76
C ASP A 188 -2.64 -16.25 -8.49
N TYR A 189 -2.97 -15.02 -8.07
CA TYR A 189 -3.81 -14.65 -6.91
C TYR A 189 -3.23 -14.94 -5.51
N HIS A 190 -2.25 -15.84 -5.37
CA HIS A 190 -1.81 -16.27 -4.05
C HIS A 190 -0.36 -16.78 -3.95
N PHE A 191 0.46 -16.64 -4.99
CA PHE A 191 1.89 -17.01 -4.96
C PHE A 191 2.79 -15.78 -4.99
N ILE A 192 3.92 -15.84 -4.29
CA ILE A 192 4.96 -14.81 -4.32
C ILE A 192 6.32 -15.50 -4.28
N ASP A 193 7.23 -15.10 -5.16
CA ASP A 193 8.63 -15.54 -5.09
C ASP A 193 9.35 -14.81 -3.95
N ARG A 194 9.96 -15.58 -3.06
CA ARG A 194 10.66 -15.08 -1.87
C ARG A 194 12.12 -15.47 -1.83
N PHE A 195 12.60 -16.21 -2.83
CA PHE A 195 14.03 -16.41 -3.08
C PHE A 195 14.46 -15.51 -4.25
N LEU A 196 15.21 -14.45 -3.95
CA LEU A 196 15.66 -13.47 -4.91
C LEU A 196 17.15 -13.68 -5.21
N SER A 197 17.46 -14.20 -6.40
CA SER A 197 18.84 -14.37 -6.85
C SER A 197 19.25 -13.21 -7.75
N VAL A 198 20.04 -12.27 -7.24
CA VAL A 198 20.42 -11.06 -7.96
C VAL A 198 21.78 -11.24 -8.60
N LYS A 199 21.85 -11.49 -9.91
CA LYS A 199 23.14 -11.74 -10.63
C LYS A 199 23.95 -12.95 -10.09
N VAL A 200 23.36 -13.81 -9.24
CA VAL A 200 23.95 -15.10 -8.81
C VAL A 200 23.29 -16.24 -9.61
N PRO A 201 24.06 -17.14 -10.26
CA PRO A 201 23.51 -18.21 -11.08
C PRO A 201 23.09 -19.43 -10.24
N VAL A 202 22.06 -19.27 -9.39
CA VAL A 202 21.50 -20.37 -8.59
C VAL A 202 20.73 -21.34 -9.51
N LYS A 203 21.04 -22.64 -9.44
CA LYS A 203 20.49 -23.64 -10.38
C LYS A 203 19.03 -24.02 -10.10
N ASP A 204 18.59 -23.93 -8.85
CA ASP A 204 17.34 -24.52 -8.36
C ASP A 204 16.40 -23.49 -7.72
N ILE A 205 16.32 -22.28 -8.29
CA ILE A 205 15.51 -21.14 -7.80
C ILE A 205 14.04 -21.52 -7.57
N GLU A 206 13.44 -22.31 -8.46
CA GLU A 206 12.04 -22.73 -8.32
C GLU A 206 11.83 -23.58 -7.06
N ALA A 207 12.76 -24.49 -6.78
CA ALA A 207 12.67 -25.35 -5.62
C ALA A 207 12.90 -24.58 -4.30
N TRP A 208 13.78 -23.56 -4.31
CA TRP A 208 13.87 -22.60 -3.21
C TRP A 208 12.57 -21.84 -2.96
N ASN A 209 11.92 -21.35 -4.02
CA ASN A 209 10.67 -20.62 -3.90
C ASN A 209 9.53 -21.53 -3.42
N ASN A 210 9.48 -22.79 -3.84
CA ASN A 210 8.51 -23.76 -3.36
C ASN A 210 8.71 -24.05 -1.86
N ASP A 211 9.95 -24.34 -1.43
CA ASP A 211 10.26 -24.62 -0.02
C ASP A 211 9.96 -23.39 0.87
N LEU A 212 10.31 -22.18 0.43
CA LEU A 212 9.95 -20.95 1.13
C LEU A 212 8.45 -20.68 1.16
N THR A 213 7.73 -21.04 0.10
CA THR A 213 6.27 -20.88 0.04
C THR A 213 5.59 -21.80 1.04
N GLU A 214 6.03 -23.05 1.15
CA GLU A 214 5.55 -23.99 2.17
C GLU A 214 5.90 -23.53 3.59
N LEU A 215 7.13 -23.08 3.81
CA LEU A 215 7.58 -22.56 5.09
C LEU A 215 6.74 -21.35 5.54
N ASN A 216 6.52 -20.40 4.62
CA ASN A 216 5.71 -19.22 4.87
C ASN A 216 4.23 -19.57 5.09
N ALA A 217 3.68 -20.55 4.39
CA ALA A 217 2.31 -21.02 4.61
C ALA A 217 2.10 -21.56 6.04
N GLU A 218 3.10 -22.26 6.57
CA GLU A 218 3.06 -22.81 7.93
C GLU A 218 3.31 -21.73 8.99
N LEU A 219 4.46 -21.04 8.92
CA LEU A 219 4.87 -20.08 9.94
C LEU A 219 4.11 -18.76 9.84
N GLY A 220 3.64 -18.39 8.66
CA GLY A 220 2.76 -17.23 8.46
C GLY A 220 1.45 -17.37 9.22
N LYS A 221 0.85 -18.56 9.26
CA LYS A 221 -0.34 -18.78 10.09
C LYS A 221 -0.05 -18.67 11.58
N LYS A 222 1.08 -19.23 12.03
CA LYS A 222 1.43 -19.32 13.47
C LYS A 222 1.97 -18.00 14.04
N LYS A 223 2.74 -17.26 13.24
CA LYS A 223 3.56 -16.12 13.67
C LYS A 223 3.38 -14.87 12.82
N GLU A 224 2.57 -14.94 11.77
CA GLU A 224 2.35 -13.87 10.78
C GLU A 224 3.64 -13.42 10.10
N VAL A 225 4.69 -14.25 10.10
CA VAL A 225 6.01 -13.94 9.53
C VAL A 225 6.02 -14.07 8.00
N ASN A 226 6.83 -13.25 7.34
CA ASN A 226 7.12 -13.31 5.92
C ASN A 226 8.64 -13.44 5.71
N ILE A 227 9.10 -14.66 5.42
CA ILE A 227 10.51 -15.01 5.27
C ILE A 227 10.92 -14.81 3.81
N ILE A 228 11.98 -14.04 3.58
CA ILE A 228 12.53 -13.73 2.26
C ILE A 228 14.02 -14.04 2.27
N PHE A 229 14.51 -14.76 1.26
CA PHE A 229 15.92 -15.03 1.06
C PHE A 229 16.44 -14.26 -0.15
N ILE A 230 17.66 -13.72 -0.04
CA ILE A 230 18.30 -12.96 -1.10
C ILE A 230 19.74 -13.44 -1.26
N ALA A 231 20.14 -13.80 -2.48
CA ALA A 231 21.53 -14.12 -2.81
C ALA A 231 22.12 -12.99 -3.68
N VAL A 232 23.28 -12.47 -3.27
CA VAL A 232 23.96 -11.34 -3.93
C VAL A 232 25.45 -11.61 -4.18
N PRO A 233 26.03 -11.14 -5.31
CA PRO A 233 27.40 -11.45 -5.71
C PRO A 233 28.35 -10.40 -5.14
N THR A 234 28.36 -10.24 -3.82
CA THR A 234 29.27 -9.30 -3.16
C THR A 234 29.84 -9.89 -1.88
N PRO A 235 31.15 -9.75 -1.63
CA PRO A 235 31.76 -10.13 -0.37
C PRO A 235 31.53 -9.08 0.73
N ASP A 236 30.98 -7.91 0.40
CA ASP A 236 30.79 -6.81 1.33
C ASP A 236 29.46 -6.91 2.08
N SER A 237 29.52 -7.33 3.33
CA SER A 237 28.32 -7.46 4.19
C SER A 237 27.63 -6.12 4.52
N SER A 238 28.24 -4.96 4.23
CA SER A 238 27.58 -3.65 4.36
C SER A 238 26.41 -3.47 3.40
N TYR A 239 26.28 -4.35 2.39
CA TYR A 239 25.11 -4.45 1.53
C TYR A 239 23.79 -4.48 2.32
N ILE A 240 23.75 -5.15 3.48
CA ILE A 240 22.54 -5.23 4.30
C ILE A 240 22.00 -3.85 4.68
N HIS A 241 22.89 -2.86 4.90
CA HIS A 241 22.48 -1.50 5.27
C HIS A 241 21.94 -0.72 4.09
N ALA A 242 22.43 -1.00 2.87
CA ALA A 242 21.87 -0.46 1.65
C ALA A 242 20.48 -1.06 1.35
N LEU A 243 20.31 -2.36 1.60
CA LEU A 243 19.02 -3.02 1.52
C LEU A 243 18.04 -2.47 2.58
N GLU A 244 18.47 -2.30 3.83
CA GLU A 244 17.69 -1.67 4.90
C GLU A 244 17.25 -0.25 4.50
N GLU A 245 18.13 0.55 3.89
CA GLU A 245 17.79 1.89 3.41
C GLU A 245 16.75 1.83 2.27
N ALA A 246 16.97 0.98 1.27
CA ALA A 246 16.10 0.86 0.10
C ALA A 246 14.71 0.30 0.45
N TRP A 247 14.65 -0.69 1.34
CA TRP A 247 13.41 -1.36 1.75
C TRP A 247 12.79 -0.74 3.00
N LEU A 248 13.36 0.35 3.52
CA LEU A 248 12.92 1.01 4.76
C LEU A 248 12.89 0.06 5.97
N GLY A 249 13.90 -0.83 6.05
CA GLY A 249 14.03 -1.89 7.05
C GLY A 249 13.16 -3.11 6.79
N GLY A 250 12.47 -3.17 5.63
CA GLY A 250 11.46 -4.19 5.34
C GLY A 250 10.10 -3.89 5.98
N LYS A 251 9.13 -4.76 5.74
CA LYS A 251 7.81 -4.67 6.38
C LYS A 251 7.85 -5.23 7.79
N LYS A 252 6.87 -4.84 8.62
CA LYS A 252 6.87 -5.17 10.07
C LYS A 252 6.95 -6.66 10.39
N ASN A 253 6.50 -7.52 9.48
CA ASN A 253 6.50 -8.96 9.63
C ASN A 253 7.56 -9.67 8.78
N ASP A 254 8.42 -8.92 8.09
CA ASP A 254 9.46 -9.50 7.27
C ASP A 254 10.61 -10.04 8.11
N PHE A 255 11.14 -11.16 7.63
CA PHE A 255 12.33 -11.79 8.13
C PHE A 255 13.23 -12.12 6.94
N VAL A 256 14.13 -11.20 6.60
CA VAL A 256 14.93 -11.25 5.39
C VAL A 256 16.32 -11.80 5.71
N VAL A 257 16.72 -12.86 5.03
CA VAL A 257 18.07 -13.43 5.11
C VAL A 257 18.81 -13.13 3.81
N VAL A 258 20.00 -12.55 3.94
CA VAL A 258 20.84 -12.19 2.80
C VAL A 258 22.11 -13.02 2.84
N PHE A 259 22.41 -13.67 1.71
CA PHE A 259 23.60 -14.46 1.46
C PHE A 259 24.52 -13.70 0.51
N GLY A 260 25.73 -13.42 0.95
CA GLY A 260 26.83 -13.01 0.08
C GLY A 260 27.44 -14.23 -0.60
N VAL A 261 27.37 -14.27 -1.93
CA VAL A 261 27.77 -15.41 -2.77
C VAL A 261 28.59 -14.87 -3.94
N THR A 262 29.87 -14.56 -3.70
CA THR A 262 30.76 -14.06 -4.76
C THR A 262 31.01 -15.15 -5.82
N GLU A 263 31.14 -16.39 -5.36
CA GLU A 263 31.32 -17.57 -6.20
C GLU A 263 30.35 -18.67 -5.77
N TYR A 264 29.30 -18.89 -6.58
CA TYR A 264 28.31 -19.95 -6.32
C TYR A 264 28.97 -21.34 -6.32
N PRO A 265 28.67 -22.23 -5.36
CA PRO A 265 27.60 -22.16 -4.35
C PRO A 265 28.03 -21.68 -2.95
N LYS A 266 29.27 -21.20 -2.80
CA LYS A 266 29.86 -20.90 -1.50
C LYS A 266 29.22 -19.66 -0.86
N ILE A 267 28.89 -19.76 0.43
CA ILE A 267 28.42 -18.62 1.23
C ILE A 267 29.63 -17.92 1.83
N ASP A 268 29.88 -16.67 1.43
CA ASP A 268 30.95 -15.84 1.98
C ASP A 268 30.51 -15.18 3.29
N TRP A 269 29.27 -14.67 3.34
CA TRP A 269 28.69 -14.09 4.55
C TRP A 269 27.16 -14.23 4.58
N VAL A 270 26.58 -14.24 5.78
CA VAL A 270 25.14 -14.16 6.01
C VAL A 270 24.80 -12.92 6.85
N ARG A 271 23.69 -12.26 6.54
CA ARG A 271 23.08 -11.21 7.39
C ARG A 271 21.57 -11.37 7.42
N VAL A 272 20.96 -10.93 8.51
CA VAL A 272 19.51 -10.99 8.72
C VAL A 272 18.99 -9.58 8.98
N MET A 273 17.95 -9.19 8.25
CA MET A 273 17.20 -7.95 8.44
C MET A 273 15.77 -8.29 8.86
N SER A 274 15.37 -7.83 10.04
CA SER A 274 14.00 -7.99 10.55
C SER A 274 13.73 -7.01 11.67
N TRP A 275 12.46 -6.61 11.81
CA TRP A 275 11.98 -5.78 12.91
C TRP A 275 11.77 -6.56 14.21
N THR A 276 11.95 -7.88 14.24
CA THR A 276 11.85 -8.66 15.49
C THR A 276 12.76 -8.09 16.59
N ARG A 277 12.24 -8.05 17.81
CA ARG A 277 12.96 -7.55 18.99
C ARG A 277 13.98 -8.56 19.54
N VAL A 278 13.91 -9.80 19.07
CA VAL A 278 14.81 -10.87 19.51
C VAL A 278 16.07 -10.81 18.65
N GLU A 279 17.04 -9.96 19.04
CA GLU A 279 18.32 -9.85 18.33
C GLU A 279 19.11 -11.17 18.33
N GLU A 280 18.96 -11.96 19.40
CA GLU A 280 19.57 -13.29 19.50
C GLU A 280 19.15 -14.21 18.34
N LEU A 281 17.89 -14.15 17.90
CA LEU A 281 17.43 -14.92 16.74
C LEU A 281 18.20 -14.54 15.47
N LYS A 282 18.44 -13.24 15.24
CA LYS A 282 19.17 -12.76 14.05
C LYS A 282 20.62 -13.24 14.09
N ILE A 283 21.25 -13.19 15.26
CA ILE A 283 22.64 -13.63 15.47
C ILE A 283 22.75 -15.15 15.33
N ALA A 284 21.90 -15.90 16.03
CA ALA A 284 21.92 -17.36 16.02
C ALA A 284 21.68 -17.91 14.61
N LEU A 285 20.64 -17.42 13.91
CA LEU A 285 20.38 -17.89 12.55
C LEU A 285 21.50 -17.51 11.59
N ARG A 286 22.05 -16.30 11.69
CA ARG A 286 23.21 -15.89 10.89
C ARG A 286 24.36 -16.88 11.06
N ASP A 287 24.72 -17.19 12.31
CA ASP A 287 25.87 -18.04 12.61
C ASP A 287 25.63 -19.49 12.17
N GLU A 288 24.43 -20.03 12.40
CA GLU A 288 24.03 -21.37 11.91
C GLU A 288 24.10 -21.46 10.38
N LEU A 289 23.52 -20.49 9.65
CA LEU A 289 23.52 -20.49 8.19
C LEU A 289 24.92 -20.23 7.60
N GLN A 290 25.75 -19.43 8.27
CA GLN A 290 27.16 -19.25 7.92
C GLN A 290 27.94 -20.55 8.05
N ASN A 291 27.69 -21.32 9.13
CA ASN A 291 28.36 -22.59 9.40
C ASN A 291 28.02 -23.68 8.37
N ILE A 292 26.83 -23.63 7.75
CA ILE A 292 26.47 -24.50 6.62
C ILE A 292 27.42 -24.28 5.43
N GLY A 293 27.80 -23.03 5.17
CA GLY A 293 28.88 -22.64 4.24
C GLY A 293 28.58 -22.75 2.74
N THR A 294 27.45 -23.34 2.34
CA THR A 294 27.07 -23.52 0.93
C THR A 294 25.55 -23.45 0.73
N LEU A 295 25.12 -22.84 -0.38
CA LEU A 295 23.71 -22.82 -0.78
C LEU A 295 23.20 -24.17 -1.32
N GLU A 296 24.07 -25.12 -1.65
CA GLU A 296 23.62 -26.44 -2.11
C GLU A 296 22.88 -27.23 -1.01
N LYS A 297 23.14 -26.91 0.25
CA LYS A 297 22.46 -27.51 1.41
C LYS A 297 21.12 -26.83 1.71
N ARG A 298 20.31 -26.61 0.67
CA ARG A 298 19.03 -25.91 0.73
C ARG A 298 18.10 -26.41 1.84
N GLN A 299 17.91 -27.72 1.92
CA GLN A 299 17.00 -28.32 2.91
C GLN A 299 17.47 -28.06 4.35
N GLU A 300 18.79 -28.07 4.60
CA GLU A 300 19.37 -27.77 5.91
C GLU A 300 19.13 -26.29 6.28
N ILE A 301 19.31 -25.38 5.32
CA ILE A 301 19.05 -23.94 5.47
C ILE A 301 17.58 -23.67 5.80
N ILE A 302 16.65 -24.28 5.05
CA ILE A 302 15.21 -24.13 5.26
C ILE A 302 14.80 -24.69 6.62
N ALA A 303 15.25 -25.89 6.98
CA ALA A 303 14.92 -26.53 8.25
C ALA A 303 15.43 -25.72 9.46
N LYS A 304 16.68 -25.22 9.40
CA LYS A 304 17.25 -24.39 10.47
C LYS A 304 16.54 -23.06 10.61
N THR A 305 16.16 -22.45 9.50
CA THR A 305 15.36 -21.22 9.50
C THR A 305 13.99 -21.48 10.13
N ALA A 306 13.33 -22.57 9.75
CA ALA A 306 12.03 -22.94 10.30
C ALA A 306 12.09 -23.13 11.83
N GLU A 307 13.07 -23.90 12.30
CA GLU A 307 13.28 -24.21 13.71
C GLU A 307 13.45 -22.93 14.56
N LEU A 308 14.37 -22.06 14.15
CA LEU A 308 14.70 -20.86 14.92
C LEU A 308 13.59 -19.81 14.86
N VAL A 309 12.99 -19.60 13.69
CA VAL A 309 11.90 -18.63 13.52
C VAL A 309 10.67 -19.08 14.31
N ASP A 310 10.26 -20.34 14.26
CA ASP A 310 9.09 -20.81 15.03
C ASP A 310 9.30 -20.66 16.54
N ARG A 311 10.53 -20.95 17.00
CA ARG A 311 10.88 -20.88 18.42
C ARG A 311 10.95 -19.44 18.96
N GLN A 312 11.56 -18.52 18.22
CA GLN A 312 12.00 -17.23 18.77
C GLN A 312 11.41 -16.00 18.09
N PHE A 313 10.77 -16.11 16.92
CA PHE A 313 10.28 -14.93 16.22
C PHE A 313 9.12 -14.27 16.98
N VAL A 314 9.22 -12.95 17.14
CA VAL A 314 8.20 -12.10 17.74
C VAL A 314 7.89 -10.96 16.78
N ARG A 315 6.65 -10.92 16.27
CA ARG A 315 6.18 -9.86 15.38
C ARG A 315 6.13 -8.52 16.13
N THR A 316 6.67 -7.49 15.49
CA THR A 316 6.66 -6.13 16.04
C THR A 316 5.33 -5.44 15.78
N ARG A 317 4.76 -4.81 16.82
CA ARG A 317 3.49 -4.09 16.74
C ARG A 317 3.74 -2.64 16.36
N MET A 318 3.09 -2.17 15.30
CA MET A 318 3.27 -0.79 14.81
C MET A 318 2.79 0.28 15.79
N ARG A 319 1.92 -0.08 16.74
CA ARG A 319 1.52 0.80 17.85
C ARG A 319 2.70 1.27 18.69
N GLU A 320 3.77 0.49 18.79
CA GLU A 320 4.99 0.89 19.51
C GLU A 320 5.67 2.11 18.87
N PHE A 321 5.43 2.36 17.58
CA PHE A 321 5.98 3.50 16.84
C PHE A 321 5.02 4.68 16.71
N GLU A 322 3.87 4.66 17.40
CA GLU A 322 2.88 5.74 17.35
C GLU A 322 3.47 7.10 17.77
N TYR A 323 4.50 7.11 18.62
CA TYR A 323 5.21 8.35 18.98
C TYR A 323 5.85 9.07 17.78
N LEU A 324 6.17 8.34 16.70
CA LEU A 324 6.66 8.93 15.45
C LEU A 324 5.55 9.67 14.69
N ALA A 325 4.27 9.43 15.01
CA ALA A 325 3.13 10.09 14.39
C ALA A 325 3.26 11.62 14.47
N ALA A 326 3.75 12.16 15.60
CA ALA A 326 3.90 13.60 15.81
C ALA A 326 4.83 14.28 14.79
N GLY A 327 5.83 13.56 14.28
CA GLY A 327 6.82 14.07 13.32
C GLY A 327 6.42 13.91 11.85
N LEU A 328 5.25 13.32 11.56
CA LEU A 328 4.85 12.98 10.20
C LEU A 328 4.47 14.19 9.37
N ARG A 329 5.02 14.24 8.16
CA ARG A 329 4.74 15.28 7.17
C ARG A 329 4.03 14.66 5.96
N PRO A 330 3.04 15.36 5.38
CA PRO A 330 2.47 14.96 4.10
C PRO A 330 3.56 14.87 3.01
N PRO A 331 3.34 14.04 1.99
CA PRO A 331 4.30 13.93 0.90
C PRO A 331 4.31 15.22 0.07
N LEU A 332 5.46 15.57 -0.51
CA LEU A 332 5.65 16.82 -1.23
C LEU A 332 4.63 17.00 -2.37
N TRP A 333 4.36 15.94 -3.13
CA TRP A 333 3.38 15.99 -4.22
C TRP A 333 1.98 16.40 -3.70
N ALA A 334 1.56 15.88 -2.54
CA ALA A 334 0.25 16.22 -1.97
C ALA A 334 0.23 17.66 -1.47
N MET A 335 1.34 18.15 -0.91
CA MET A 335 1.47 19.57 -0.55
C MET A 335 1.36 20.47 -1.78
N VAL A 336 2.02 20.12 -2.89
CA VAL A 336 1.92 20.85 -4.17
C VAL A 336 0.49 20.80 -4.72
N THR A 337 -0.16 19.64 -4.72
CA THR A 337 -1.55 19.49 -5.15
C THR A 337 -2.51 20.35 -4.31
N LEU A 338 -2.37 20.31 -2.98
CA LEU A 338 -3.19 21.14 -2.08
C LEU A 338 -2.94 22.63 -2.28
N PHE A 339 -1.71 23.02 -2.58
CA PHE A 339 -1.36 24.39 -2.89
C PHE A 339 -2.04 24.88 -4.18
N ILE A 340 -1.94 24.10 -5.26
CA ILE A 340 -2.59 24.42 -6.56
C ILE A 340 -4.11 24.47 -6.38
N LEU A 341 -4.68 23.49 -5.68
CA LEU A 341 -6.11 23.41 -5.42
C LEU A 341 -6.60 24.57 -4.55
N GLY A 342 -5.82 24.98 -3.55
CA GLY A 342 -6.10 26.15 -2.72
C GLY A 342 -6.14 27.45 -3.52
N ILE A 343 -5.16 27.66 -4.41
CA ILE A 343 -5.14 28.81 -5.33
C ILE A 343 -6.34 28.76 -6.28
N GLY A 344 -6.60 27.61 -6.89
CA GLY A 344 -7.71 27.42 -7.82
C GLY A 344 -9.07 27.69 -7.17
N LEU A 345 -9.29 27.19 -5.95
CA LEU A 345 -10.49 27.47 -5.17
C LEU A 345 -10.60 28.94 -4.81
N SER A 346 -9.51 29.57 -4.36
CA SER A 346 -9.52 30.99 -3.99
C SER A 346 -9.88 31.88 -5.18
N VAL A 347 -9.24 31.67 -6.33
CA VAL A 347 -9.51 32.43 -7.56
C VAL A 347 -10.90 32.12 -8.11
N GLY A 348 -11.26 30.84 -8.16
CA GLY A 348 -12.55 30.38 -8.67
C GLY A 348 -13.73 30.93 -7.86
N LEU A 349 -13.67 30.87 -6.52
CA LEU A 349 -14.68 31.44 -5.65
C LEU A 349 -14.74 32.97 -5.74
N THR A 350 -13.59 33.64 -5.85
CA THR A 350 -13.54 35.10 -6.07
C THR A 350 -14.28 35.49 -7.36
N ILE A 351 -14.01 34.79 -8.47
CA ILE A 351 -14.68 35.04 -9.75
C ILE A 351 -16.17 34.67 -9.67
N TYR A 352 -16.51 33.59 -8.97
CA TYR A 352 -17.89 33.17 -8.77
C TYR A 352 -18.70 34.22 -8.01
N PHE A 353 -18.17 34.75 -6.90
CA PHE A 353 -18.82 35.83 -6.15
C PHE A 353 -18.81 37.17 -6.89
N TRP A 354 -17.87 37.43 -7.80
CA TRP A 354 -18.00 38.58 -8.70
C TRP A 354 -19.20 38.45 -9.62
N LYS A 355 -19.40 37.28 -10.22
CA LYS A 355 -20.47 37.05 -11.21
C LYS A 355 -21.85 36.80 -10.60
N ASN A 356 -21.91 36.19 -9.42
CA ASN A 356 -23.13 35.79 -8.76
C ASN A 356 -23.19 36.43 -7.37
N ASP A 357 -24.38 36.90 -6.97
CA ASP A 357 -24.66 37.34 -5.60
C ASP A 357 -25.57 36.31 -4.93
N PRO A 358 -25.02 35.18 -4.45
CA PRO A 358 -25.80 34.11 -3.86
C PRO A 358 -26.47 34.51 -2.52
N PHE A 359 -26.06 35.63 -1.91
CA PHE A 359 -26.61 36.09 -0.64
C PHE A 359 -27.56 37.30 -0.79
N GLY A 360 -27.78 37.78 -2.03
CA GLY A 360 -28.72 38.85 -2.34
C GLY A 360 -28.43 40.15 -1.59
N THR A 361 -27.15 40.53 -1.50
CA THR A 361 -26.70 41.69 -0.72
C THR A 361 -26.30 42.91 -1.55
N ARG A 362 -26.37 42.83 -2.88
CA ARG A 362 -26.10 43.93 -3.82
C ARG A 362 -27.36 44.64 -4.32
#